data_AF-A0A7V4T792-F1
#
_entry.id   AF-A0A7V4T792-F1
#
_cell.length_a   1.000
_cell.length_b   1.000
_cell.length_c   1.000
_cell.angle_alpha   90.00
_cell.angle_beta   90.00
_cell.angle_gamma   90.00
#
_symmetry.space_group_name_H-M   'P 1'
#
loop_
_entity.id
_entity.type
_entity.pdbx_description
1 polymer ?
#
loop_
_entity_poly.entity_id
_entity_poly.type
_entity_poly.pdbx_seq_one_letter_code
_entity_poly.pdbx_strand_id
1 'polypeptide(L)'
;MLNSVGNISQIQGLSNHEDEILSEKSTYFTYKQNEKTFHLNTRYIPELKLFLVVEQAEEKSMGKIFNTLLANFAVLAVITIIILILTNLTISSFQSRLKKMASIDRLTGIYNRHAFDIIMNQVIKGAQRKDLDLSIISFDIDHFKKINDEFGHLAGDLVIKNIVTLTKDIIRESDAFCRWGGEEFLILLKDCSIDDAFLICEKIREAVFNTHVIYKGEKIFSSVSLGAAHYRSDEDQIGLLSRVDKLLYLAKENGRNRSEKEIPAPVLV
;
A
#
# COMPACT_ATOMS: atom_id res chain seq x y z
N MET A 1 -58.55 33.36 -23.16
CA MET A 1 -58.85 34.73 -23.64
C MET A 1 -58.90 34.66 -25.15
N LEU A 2 -60.08 34.82 -25.75
CA LEU A 2 -60.26 34.98 -27.20
C LEU A 2 -59.72 36.36 -27.57
N ASN A 3 -58.43 36.44 -27.93
CA ASN A 3 -57.89 37.65 -28.54
C ASN A 3 -58.38 37.69 -29.99
N SER A 4 -58.99 38.81 -30.38
CA SER A 4 -59.12 39.19 -31.78
C SER A 4 -57.71 39.40 -32.31
N VAL A 5 -57.10 38.34 -32.84
CA VAL A 5 -55.80 38.44 -33.51
C VAL A 5 -56.05 39.31 -34.74
N GLY A 6 -55.56 40.55 -34.68
CA GLY A 6 -55.48 41.42 -35.84
C GLY A 6 -54.80 40.68 -36.99
N ASN A 7 -55.16 41.08 -38.20
CA ASN A 7 -54.74 40.52 -39.49
C ASN A 7 -53.41 39.73 -39.40
N ILE A 8 -53.46 38.39 -39.60
CA ILE A 8 -52.33 37.46 -39.43
C ILE A 8 -51.11 37.90 -40.27
N SER A 9 -51.36 38.62 -41.36
CA SER A 9 -50.39 39.35 -42.19
C SER A 9 -49.49 40.36 -41.46
N GLN A 10 -49.83 40.80 -40.25
CA GLN A 10 -49.05 41.78 -39.47
C GLN A 10 -48.02 41.13 -38.54
N ILE A 11 -48.04 39.80 -38.37
CA ILE A 11 -47.11 39.09 -37.48
C ILE A 11 -45.85 38.73 -38.25
N GLN A 12 -44.73 39.34 -37.85
CA GLN A 12 -43.42 39.16 -38.48
C GLN A 12 -42.98 37.68 -38.39
N GLY A 13 -42.89 37.01 -39.54
CA GLY A 13 -42.53 35.59 -39.67
C GLY A 13 -43.68 34.66 -40.11
N LEU A 14 -44.93 35.11 -39.99
CA LEU A 14 -46.14 34.38 -40.45
C LEU A 14 -46.71 34.93 -41.76
N SER A 15 -46.27 36.12 -42.17
CA SER A 15 -46.72 36.82 -43.38
C SER A 15 -46.52 36.05 -44.69
N ASN A 16 -45.55 35.13 -44.74
CA ASN A 16 -45.21 34.40 -45.97
C ASN A 16 -45.94 33.04 -46.10
N HIS A 17 -46.74 32.64 -45.10
CA HIS A 17 -47.42 31.34 -45.04
C HIS A 17 -48.94 31.47 -44.86
N GLU A 18 -49.51 32.66 -45.09
CA GLU A 18 -50.92 32.98 -44.83
C GLU A 18 -51.89 32.05 -45.58
N ASP A 19 -51.62 31.77 -46.86
CA ASP A 19 -52.45 30.88 -47.69
C ASP A 19 -52.42 29.40 -47.22
N GLU A 20 -51.32 28.97 -46.59
CA GLU A 20 -51.19 27.60 -46.05
C GLU A 20 -51.79 27.46 -44.64
N ILE A 21 -51.76 28.54 -43.86
CA ILE A 21 -52.30 28.63 -42.50
C ILE A 21 -53.84 28.63 -42.52
N LEU A 22 -54.44 29.23 -43.55
CA LEU A 22 -55.89 29.31 -43.79
C LEU A 22 -56.42 28.21 -44.73
N SER A 23 -55.63 27.16 -44.98
CA SER A 23 -56.09 26.02 -45.77
C SER A 23 -57.00 25.08 -44.95
N GLU A 24 -57.92 24.36 -45.60
CA GLU A 24 -58.80 23.39 -44.91
C GLU A 24 -58.04 22.16 -44.37
N LYS A 25 -56.74 22.02 -44.67
CA LYS A 25 -55.90 20.94 -44.14
C LYS A 25 -55.20 21.40 -42.87
N SER A 26 -54.95 20.45 -41.95
CA SER A 26 -54.17 20.75 -40.76
C SER A 26 -52.71 21.02 -41.13
N THR A 27 -52.21 22.21 -40.83
CA THR A 27 -50.87 22.62 -41.24
C THR A 27 -50.01 22.95 -40.02
N TYR A 28 -48.76 22.50 -40.05
CA TYR A 28 -47.80 22.66 -38.97
C TYR A 28 -46.62 23.51 -39.44
N PHE A 29 -46.38 24.63 -38.77
CA PHE A 29 -45.29 25.54 -39.12
C PHE A 29 -44.54 26.03 -37.89
N THR A 30 -43.28 26.40 -38.11
CA THR A 30 -42.42 26.95 -37.06
C THR A 30 -42.00 28.35 -37.46
N TYR A 31 -42.22 29.33 -36.60
CA TYR A 31 -41.78 30.69 -36.83
C TYR A 31 -41.00 31.23 -35.63
N LYS A 32 -40.12 32.20 -35.86
CA LYS A 32 -39.28 32.80 -34.80
C LYS A 32 -39.73 34.22 -34.55
N GLN A 33 -40.04 34.54 -33.30
CA GLN A 33 -40.36 35.90 -32.86
C GLN A 33 -39.64 36.19 -31.54
N ASN A 34 -38.96 37.34 -31.44
CA ASN A 34 -38.22 37.75 -30.24
C ASN A 34 -37.28 36.66 -29.65
N GLU A 35 -36.46 36.03 -30.50
CA GLU A 35 -35.52 34.94 -30.16
C GLU A 35 -36.12 33.63 -29.59
N LYS A 36 -37.45 33.48 -29.64
CA LYS A 36 -38.13 32.24 -29.31
C LYS A 36 -38.70 31.63 -30.58
N THR A 37 -38.53 30.32 -30.74
CA THR A 37 -39.21 29.57 -31.79
C THR A 37 -40.59 29.21 -31.27
N PHE A 38 -41.61 29.39 -32.10
CA PHE A 38 -42.98 29.01 -31.81
C PHE A 38 -43.43 27.98 -32.84
N HIS A 39 -44.14 26.96 -32.36
CA HIS A 39 -44.81 25.98 -33.20
C HIS A 39 -46.27 26.35 -33.32
N LEU A 40 -46.73 26.54 -34.54
CA LEU A 40 -48.11 26.86 -34.86
C LEU A 40 -48.77 25.64 -35.49
N ASN A 41 -49.91 25.23 -34.94
CA ASN A 41 -50.77 24.22 -35.54
C ASN A 41 -52.13 24.85 -35.84
N THR A 42 -52.55 24.82 -37.10
CA THR A 42 -53.87 25.31 -37.51
C THR A 42 -54.76 24.17 -37.97
N ARG A 43 -56.03 24.23 -37.57
CA ARG A 43 -57.06 23.28 -38.01
C ARG A 43 -58.37 24.01 -38.26
N TYR A 44 -58.96 23.78 -39.43
CA TYR A 44 -60.29 24.28 -39.75
C TYR A 44 -61.38 23.43 -39.09
N ILE A 45 -62.41 24.08 -38.54
CA ILE A 45 -63.60 23.46 -37.95
C ILE A 45 -64.81 23.84 -38.81
N PRO A 46 -65.24 22.96 -39.73
CA PRO A 46 -66.27 23.27 -40.73
C PRO A 46 -67.63 23.66 -40.12
N GLU A 47 -68.02 23.03 -39.01
CA GLU A 47 -69.31 23.22 -38.36
C GLU A 47 -69.48 24.63 -37.81
N LEU A 48 -68.36 25.26 -37.42
CA LEU A 48 -68.31 26.59 -36.83
C LEU A 48 -67.83 27.66 -37.82
N LYS A 49 -67.37 27.25 -39.02
CA LYS A 49 -66.68 28.11 -40.00
C LYS A 49 -65.54 28.93 -39.38
N LEU A 50 -64.78 28.32 -38.46
CA LEU A 50 -63.68 28.95 -37.72
C LEU A 50 -62.41 28.13 -37.84
N PHE A 51 -61.26 28.81 -37.78
CA PHE A 51 -59.94 28.18 -37.68
C PHE A 51 -59.48 28.16 -36.22
N LEU A 52 -59.10 26.99 -35.72
CA LEU A 52 -58.43 26.84 -34.44
C LEU A 52 -56.93 26.96 -34.68
N VAL A 53 -56.32 27.96 -34.06
CA VAL A 53 -54.88 28.20 -34.11
C VAL A 53 -54.32 27.97 -32.72
N VAL A 54 -53.45 26.97 -32.58
CA VAL A 54 -52.76 26.69 -31.31
C VAL A 54 -51.29 26.99 -31.49
N GLU A 55 -50.81 27.93 -30.69
CA GLU A 55 -49.41 28.31 -30.61
C GLU A 55 -48.77 27.67 -29.36
N GLN A 56 -47.63 27.02 -29.53
CA GLN A 56 -46.80 26.53 -28.44
C GLN A 56 -45.40 27.13 -28.56
N ALA A 57 -44.94 27.78 -27.49
CA ALA A 57 -43.56 28.25 -27.41
C ALA A 57 -42.61 27.05 -27.24
N GLU A 58 -41.56 26.97 -28.06
CA GLU A 58 -40.48 26.01 -27.85
C GLU A 58 -39.69 26.45 -26.62
N GLU A 59 -39.87 25.73 -25.51
CA GLU A 59 -39.23 26.08 -24.26
C GLU A 59 -37.74 25.69 -24.32
N LYS A 60 -36.82 26.62 -24.00
CA LYS A 60 -35.34 26.45 -23.95
C LYS A 60 -34.90 25.48 -22.82
N SER A 61 -35.56 24.33 -22.70
CA SER A 61 -35.46 23.40 -21.57
C SER A 61 -34.35 22.37 -21.74
N MET A 62 -33.85 22.16 -22.97
CA MET A 62 -32.77 21.21 -23.25
C MET A 62 -31.47 21.52 -22.49
N GLY A 63 -31.06 22.79 -22.41
CA GLY A 63 -29.83 23.18 -21.69
C GLY A 63 -29.90 22.93 -20.18
N LYS A 64 -31.07 23.11 -19.56
CA LYS A 64 -31.28 22.81 -18.13
C LYS A 64 -31.18 21.31 -17.84
N ILE A 65 -31.70 20.47 -18.73
CA ILE A 65 -31.62 19.01 -18.62
C ILE A 65 -30.15 18.56 -18.68
N PHE A 66 -29.40 19.04 -19.68
CA PHE A 66 -27.96 18.69 -19.81
C PHE A 66 -27.12 19.17 -18.62
N ASN A 67 -27.36 20.38 -18.11
CA ASN A 67 -26.63 20.89 -16.94
C ASN A 67 -26.95 20.08 -15.66
N THR A 68 -28.21 19.66 -15.50
CA THR A 68 -28.61 18.80 -14.37
C THR A 68 -27.97 17.42 -14.47
N LEU A 69 -27.91 16.84 -15.68
CA LEU A 69 -27.23 15.57 -15.92
C LEU A 69 -25.73 15.66 -15.65
N LEU A 70 -25.06 16.72 -16.14
CA LEU A 70 -23.64 16.96 -15.89
C LEU A 70 -23.35 17.11 -14.39
N ALA A 71 -24.19 17.85 -13.67
CA ALA A 71 -24.07 17.99 -12.22
C ALA A 71 -24.20 16.62 -11.51
N ASN A 72 -25.16 15.79 -11.90
CA ASN A 72 -25.34 14.46 -11.34
C ASN A 72 -24.15 13.53 -11.62
N PHE A 73 -23.61 13.55 -12.85
CA PHE A 73 -22.40 12.79 -13.18
C PHE A 73 -21.18 13.26 -12.40
N ALA A 74 -21.02 14.58 -12.20
CA ALA A 74 -19.95 15.12 -11.38
C ALA A 74 -20.06 14.65 -9.93
N VAL A 75 -21.27 14.67 -9.35
CA VAL A 75 -21.51 14.15 -7.99
C VAL A 75 -21.18 12.66 -7.90
N LEU A 76 -21.62 11.84 -8.86
CA LEU A 76 -21.30 10.41 -8.90
C LEU A 76 -19.81 10.14 -9.04
N ALA A 77 -19.11 10.91 -9.87
CA ALA A 77 -17.66 10.80 -10.03
C ALA A 77 -16.93 11.12 -8.72
N VAL A 78 -17.33 12.20 -8.02
CA VAL A 78 -16.76 12.58 -6.72
C VAL A 78 -17.00 11.48 -5.69
N ILE A 79 -18.21 10.94 -5.58
CA ILE A 79 -18.52 9.84 -4.65
C ILE A 79 -17.66 8.61 -4.98
N THR A 80 -17.54 8.26 -6.27
CA THR A 80 -16.75 7.10 -6.72
C THR A 80 -15.26 7.28 -6.37
N ILE A 81 -14.70 8.48 -6.59
CA ILE A 81 -13.32 8.81 -6.24
C ILE A 81 -13.12 8.70 -4.73
N ILE A 82 -14.04 9.22 -3.93
CA ILE A 82 -13.99 9.11 -2.46
C ILE A 82 -14.01 7.65 -2.03
N ILE A 83 -14.91 6.82 -2.58
CA ILE A 83 -14.97 5.39 -2.28
C ILE A 83 -13.67 4.70 -2.67
N LEU A 84 -13.11 4.98 -3.85
CA LEU A 84 -11.83 4.41 -4.29
C LEU A 84 -10.67 4.80 -3.37
N ILE A 85 -10.64 6.04 -2.89
CA ILE A 85 -9.63 6.49 -1.92
C ILE A 85 -9.81 5.73 -0.60
N LEU A 86 -11.03 5.67 -0.06
CA LEU A 86 -11.34 5.00 1.20
C LEU A 86 -11.05 3.50 1.15
N THR A 87 -11.40 2.81 0.07
CA THR A 87 -11.12 1.38 -0.10
C THR A 87 -9.63 1.11 -0.21
N ASN A 88 -8.88 1.92 -0.96
CA ASN A 88 -7.41 1.79 -1.03
C ASN A 88 -6.74 2.01 0.33
N LEU A 89 -7.16 3.03 1.09
CA LEU A 89 -6.66 3.26 2.44
C LEU A 89 -6.98 2.08 3.37
N THR A 90 -8.21 1.57 3.29
CA THR A 90 -8.65 0.42 4.10
C THR A 90 -7.86 -0.85 3.77
N ILE A 91 -7.72 -1.19 2.47
CA ILE A 91 -6.99 -2.37 2.01
C ILE A 91 -5.53 -2.29 2.44
N SER A 92 -4.87 -1.15 2.25
CA SER A 92 -3.48 -0.95 2.67
C SER A 92 -3.31 -1.15 4.17
N SER A 93 -4.23 -0.61 4.98
CA SER A 93 -4.21 -0.78 6.43
C SER A 93 -4.44 -2.24 6.86
N PHE A 94 -5.34 -2.95 6.20
CA PHE A 94 -5.67 -4.34 6.49
C PHE A 94 -4.53 -5.27 6.08
N GLN A 95 -3.91 -5.04 4.91
CA GLN A 95 -2.72 -5.76 4.48
C GLN A 95 -1.54 -5.54 5.43
N SER A 96 -1.34 -4.32 5.92
CA SER A 96 -0.32 -4.03 6.94
C SER A 96 -0.62 -4.75 8.26
N ARG A 97 -1.89 -4.79 8.69
CA ARG A 97 -2.32 -5.55 9.88
C ARG A 97 -2.14 -7.05 9.71
N LEU A 98 -2.48 -7.62 8.55
CA LEU A 98 -2.25 -9.04 8.26
C LEU A 98 -0.76 -9.38 8.21
N LYS A 99 0.08 -8.52 7.63
CA LYS A 99 1.54 -8.68 7.67
C LYS A 99 2.10 -8.61 9.09
N LYS A 100 1.51 -7.76 9.96
CA LYS A 100 1.84 -7.72 11.39
C LYS A 100 1.35 -8.96 12.13
N MET A 101 0.16 -9.49 11.81
CA MET A 101 -0.37 -10.71 12.43
C MET A 101 0.38 -11.97 11.98
N ALA A 102 0.91 -11.99 10.77
CA ALA A 102 1.83 -13.04 10.35
C ALA A 102 3.02 -13.00 11.31
N SER A 103 3.24 -14.07 12.07
CA SER A 103 4.37 -14.12 13.01
C SER A 103 5.67 -14.57 12.34
N ILE A 104 5.59 -15.02 11.09
CA ILE A 104 6.64 -15.73 10.37
C ILE A 104 6.98 -14.97 9.08
N ASP A 105 8.28 -14.84 8.78
CA ASP A 105 8.78 -14.34 7.50
C ASP A 105 8.53 -15.35 6.38
N ARG A 106 7.94 -14.89 5.29
CA ARG A 106 7.46 -15.78 4.20
C ARG A 106 8.60 -16.44 3.42
N LEU A 107 9.78 -15.82 3.36
CA LEU A 107 10.91 -16.38 2.61
C LEU A 107 11.62 -17.47 3.41
N THR A 108 11.78 -17.24 4.72
CA THR A 108 12.71 -17.99 5.58
C THR A 108 12.02 -18.91 6.57
N GLY A 109 10.74 -18.69 6.89
CA GLY A 109 10.01 -19.49 7.86
C GLY A 109 10.46 -19.28 9.31
N ILE A 110 11.23 -18.22 9.61
CA ILE A 110 11.59 -17.80 10.98
C ILE A 110 10.71 -16.64 11.42
N TYR A 111 10.83 -16.20 12.67
CA TYR A 111 10.04 -15.06 13.14
C TYR A 111 10.33 -13.82 12.29
N ASN A 112 9.29 -13.01 12.08
CA ASN A 112 9.50 -11.66 11.56
C ASN A 112 9.74 -10.68 12.70
N ARG A 113 10.16 -9.47 12.35
CA ARG A 113 10.41 -8.37 13.28
C ARG A 113 9.27 -8.16 14.29
N HIS A 114 8.02 -8.18 13.85
CA HIS A 114 6.88 -7.92 14.73
C HIS A 114 6.70 -9.00 15.81
N ALA A 115 6.76 -10.27 15.42
CA ALA A 115 6.69 -11.37 16.38
C ALA A 115 7.87 -11.36 17.34
N PHE A 116 9.07 -11.07 16.83
CA PHE A 116 10.27 -10.99 17.65
C PHE A 116 10.20 -9.87 18.69
N ASP A 117 9.69 -8.68 18.32
CA ASP A 117 9.46 -7.58 19.27
C ASP A 117 8.57 -8.01 20.45
N ILE A 118 7.51 -8.77 20.18
CA ILE A 118 6.61 -9.27 21.22
C ILE A 118 7.33 -10.29 22.11
N ILE A 119 8.05 -11.25 21.51
CA ILE A 119 8.78 -12.29 22.23
C ILE A 119 9.87 -11.66 23.12
N MET A 120 10.67 -10.75 22.57
CA MET A 120 11.77 -10.09 23.27
C MET A 120 11.26 -9.31 24.48
N ASN A 121 10.16 -8.56 24.34
CA ASN A 121 9.52 -7.87 25.46
C ASN A 121 9.05 -8.82 26.57
N GLN A 122 8.50 -9.98 26.21
CA GLN A 122 8.08 -10.97 27.20
C GLN A 122 9.26 -11.60 27.93
N VAL A 123 10.33 -11.91 27.20
CA VAL A 123 11.54 -12.53 27.75
C VAL A 123 12.30 -11.57 28.64
N ILE A 124 12.50 -10.31 28.24
CA ILE A 124 13.15 -9.27 29.06
C ILE A 124 12.40 -9.08 30.39
N LYS A 125 11.07 -8.94 30.34
CA LYS A 125 10.25 -8.86 31.57
C LYS A 125 10.37 -10.10 32.44
N GLY A 126 10.59 -11.27 31.83
CA GLY A 126 10.85 -12.52 32.54
C GLY A 126 12.22 -12.53 33.22
N ALA A 127 13.27 -12.13 32.50
CA ALA A 127 14.64 -12.03 32.99
C ALA A 127 14.75 -11.04 34.16
N GLN A 128 14.14 -9.86 34.06
CA GLN A 128 14.10 -8.87 35.15
C GLN A 128 13.52 -9.41 36.46
N ARG A 129 12.57 -10.36 36.40
CA ARG A 129 11.95 -10.95 37.59
C ARG A 129 12.74 -12.10 38.19
N LYS A 130 13.56 -12.77 37.40
CA LYS A 130 14.21 -14.05 37.75
C LYS A 130 15.73 -14.00 37.72
N ASP A 131 16.30 -12.85 37.38
CA ASP A 131 17.74 -12.63 37.23
C ASP A 131 18.39 -13.68 36.29
N LEU A 132 17.77 -13.87 35.12
CA LEU A 132 18.23 -14.85 34.13
C LEU A 132 19.19 -14.21 33.13
N ASP A 133 20.25 -14.94 32.79
CA ASP A 133 21.15 -14.58 31.71
C ASP A 133 20.41 -14.55 30.38
N LEU A 134 20.57 -13.46 29.64
CA LEU A 134 19.94 -13.24 28.35
C LEU A 134 20.95 -12.57 27.44
N SER A 135 21.16 -13.13 26.26
CA SER A 135 22.04 -12.56 25.24
C SER A 135 21.30 -12.40 23.92
N ILE A 136 21.72 -11.41 23.13
CA ILE A 136 21.22 -11.17 21.79
C ILE A 136 22.38 -11.19 20.79
N ILE A 137 22.13 -11.77 19.64
CA ILE A 137 23.02 -11.73 18.48
C ILE A 137 22.31 -10.97 17.38
N SER A 138 23.03 -10.04 16.75
CA SER A 138 22.62 -9.39 15.50
C SER A 138 23.63 -9.72 14.43
N PHE A 139 23.15 -10.12 13.24
CA PHE A 139 24.05 -10.40 12.13
C PHE A 139 23.45 -10.04 10.77
N ASP A 140 24.35 -9.82 9.81
CA ASP A 140 24.04 -9.35 8.47
C ASP A 140 24.95 -10.03 7.44
N ILE A 141 24.39 -10.29 6.25
CA ILE A 141 25.11 -10.93 5.14
C ILE A 141 26.01 -9.90 4.44
N ASP A 142 27.31 -10.14 4.51
CA ASP A 142 28.30 -9.23 3.94
C ASP A 142 28.13 -9.12 2.42
N HIS A 143 28.09 -7.88 1.93
CA HIS A 143 28.00 -7.58 0.51
C HIS A 143 26.79 -8.22 -0.20
N PHE A 144 25.68 -8.46 0.49
CA PHE A 144 24.49 -9.10 -0.08
C PHE A 144 23.95 -8.40 -1.35
N LYS A 145 24.02 -7.07 -1.40
CA LYS A 145 23.68 -6.31 -2.62
C LYS A 145 24.50 -6.78 -3.84
N LYS A 146 25.81 -7.04 -3.68
CA LYS A 146 26.63 -7.54 -4.80
C LYS A 146 26.18 -8.91 -5.28
N ILE A 147 25.80 -9.80 -4.36
CA ILE A 147 25.24 -11.12 -4.70
C ILE A 147 23.96 -10.95 -5.53
N ASN A 148 23.07 -10.03 -5.13
CA ASN A 148 21.86 -9.74 -5.90
C ASN A 148 22.14 -9.11 -7.26
N ASP A 149 23.09 -8.17 -7.32
CA ASP A 149 23.44 -7.48 -8.56
C ASP A 149 24.11 -8.44 -9.57
N GLU A 150 24.88 -9.42 -9.10
CA GLU A 150 25.62 -10.39 -9.92
C GLU A 150 24.77 -11.61 -10.32
N PHE A 151 24.02 -12.20 -9.38
CA PHE A 151 23.31 -13.47 -9.60
C PHE A 151 21.77 -13.33 -9.65
N GLY A 152 21.25 -12.14 -9.35
CA GLY A 152 19.83 -11.83 -9.28
C GLY A 152 19.18 -12.17 -7.94
N HIS A 153 18.02 -11.57 -7.66
CA HIS A 153 17.31 -11.72 -6.39
C HIS A 153 16.95 -13.16 -6.01
N LEU A 154 16.67 -14.03 -6.99
CA LEU A 154 16.37 -15.44 -6.72
C LEU A 154 17.59 -16.19 -6.13
N ALA A 155 18.80 -15.80 -6.52
CA ALA A 155 20.02 -16.36 -5.95
C ALA A 155 20.24 -15.83 -4.51
N GLY A 156 20.02 -14.53 -4.30
CA GLY A 156 20.05 -13.93 -2.95
C GLY A 156 19.06 -14.59 -2.00
N ASP A 157 17.86 -14.91 -2.46
CA ASP A 157 16.86 -15.65 -1.70
C ASP A 157 17.34 -17.05 -1.28
N LEU A 158 18.11 -17.74 -2.13
CA LEU A 158 18.72 -19.04 -1.81
C LEU A 158 19.82 -18.89 -0.76
N VAL A 159 20.67 -17.88 -0.88
CA VAL A 159 21.71 -17.57 0.13
C VAL A 159 21.06 -17.32 1.48
N ILE A 160 20.01 -16.49 1.54
CA ILE A 160 19.25 -16.22 2.77
C ILE A 160 18.70 -17.52 3.38
N LYS A 161 18.05 -18.37 2.57
CA LYS A 161 17.50 -19.64 3.06
C LYS A 161 18.59 -20.56 3.60
N ASN A 162 19.72 -20.66 2.92
CA ASN A 162 20.84 -21.48 3.36
C ASN A 162 21.38 -21.01 4.71
N ILE A 163 21.61 -19.71 4.88
CA ILE A 163 22.09 -19.12 6.14
C ILE A 163 21.10 -19.39 7.28
N VAL A 164 19.80 -19.28 7.02
CA VAL A 164 18.75 -19.58 8.00
C VAL A 164 18.79 -21.05 8.43
N THR A 165 18.96 -21.98 7.49
CA THR A 165 19.10 -23.42 7.80
C THR A 165 20.34 -23.67 8.66
N LEU A 166 21.50 -23.17 8.25
CA LEU A 166 22.75 -23.31 9.01
C LEU A 166 22.64 -22.76 10.43
N THR A 167 21.99 -21.61 10.57
CA THR A 167 21.79 -20.97 11.87
C THR A 167 20.87 -21.82 12.75
N LYS A 168 19.78 -22.37 12.20
CA LYS A 168 18.85 -23.26 12.94
C LYS A 168 19.52 -24.52 13.45
N ASP A 169 20.48 -25.08 12.70
CA ASP A 169 21.22 -26.27 13.12
C ASP A 169 22.21 -26.00 14.28
N ILE A 170 22.55 -24.73 14.51
CA ILE A 170 23.50 -24.30 15.55
C ILE A 170 22.79 -23.88 16.84
N ILE A 171 21.65 -23.18 16.73
CA ILE A 171 20.90 -22.66 17.88
C ILE A 171 19.92 -23.71 18.43
N ARG A 172 19.39 -23.47 19.64
CA ARG A 172 18.39 -24.36 20.26
C ARG A 172 16.99 -24.01 19.76
N GLU A 173 16.06 -24.97 19.79
CA GLU A 173 14.64 -24.71 19.49
C GLU A 173 14.00 -23.68 20.43
N SER A 174 14.53 -23.52 21.64
CA SER A 174 14.06 -22.55 22.64
C SER A 174 14.43 -21.09 22.34
N ASP A 175 15.43 -20.90 21.46
CA ASP A 175 15.96 -19.60 21.09
C ASP A 175 15.06 -18.95 20.05
N ALA A 176 14.85 -17.63 20.16
CA ALA A 176 14.03 -16.93 19.18
C ALA A 176 14.93 -16.45 18.03
N PHE A 177 14.64 -16.88 16.81
CA PHE A 177 15.37 -16.46 15.61
C PHE A 177 14.48 -15.68 14.67
N CYS A 178 14.94 -14.51 14.25
CA CYS A 178 14.15 -13.54 13.49
C CYS A 178 14.91 -12.97 12.30
N ARG A 179 14.17 -12.75 11.21
CA ARG A 179 14.61 -11.87 10.11
C ARG A 179 14.14 -10.44 10.40
N TRP A 180 15.08 -9.59 10.79
CA TRP A 180 14.81 -8.20 11.19
C TRP A 180 14.63 -7.27 9.99
N GLY A 181 15.41 -7.49 8.95
CA GLY A 181 15.47 -6.70 7.72
C GLY A 181 15.71 -7.56 6.48
N GLY A 182 16.09 -6.93 5.36
CA GLY A 182 16.33 -7.63 4.09
C GLY A 182 17.36 -8.76 4.24
N GLU A 183 18.57 -8.43 4.66
CA GLU A 183 19.66 -9.36 4.94
C GLU A 183 20.08 -9.40 6.42
N GLU A 184 19.26 -8.81 7.30
CA GLU A 184 19.55 -8.64 8.72
C GLU A 184 18.74 -9.62 9.58
N PHE A 185 19.41 -10.19 10.59
CA PHE A 185 18.86 -11.23 11.45
C PHE A 185 19.16 -10.96 12.93
N LEU A 186 18.25 -11.39 13.80
CA LEU A 186 18.41 -11.33 15.26
C LEU A 186 18.16 -12.71 15.88
N ILE A 187 18.95 -13.06 16.88
CA ILE A 187 18.75 -14.24 17.71
C ILE A 187 18.68 -13.82 19.18
N LEU A 188 17.63 -14.21 19.89
CA LEU A 188 17.51 -14.05 21.34
C LEU A 188 17.79 -15.39 22.03
N LEU A 189 18.87 -15.42 22.80
CA LEU A 189 19.38 -16.60 23.50
C LEU A 189 19.02 -16.50 24.99
N LYS A 190 18.15 -17.41 25.45
CA LYS A 190 17.75 -17.49 26.86
C LYS A 190 18.75 -18.32 27.65
N ASP A 191 18.95 -17.96 28.91
CA ASP A 191 19.84 -18.65 29.84
C ASP A 191 21.25 -18.80 29.22
N CYS A 192 21.75 -17.71 28.65
CA CYS A 192 22.96 -17.69 27.83
C CYS A 192 23.87 -16.51 28.17
N SER A 193 25.09 -16.83 28.59
CA SER A 193 26.15 -15.85 28.88
C SER A 193 26.67 -15.18 27.60
N ILE A 194 27.38 -14.05 27.75
CA ILE A 194 28.02 -13.37 26.61
C ILE A 194 29.06 -14.24 25.90
N ASP A 195 29.78 -15.07 26.64
CA ASP A 195 30.83 -15.92 26.08
C ASP A 195 30.25 -17.09 25.28
N ASP A 196 29.15 -17.70 25.77
CA ASP A 196 28.41 -18.72 25.03
C ASP A 196 27.75 -18.14 23.78
N ALA A 197 27.16 -16.94 23.89
CA ALA A 197 26.59 -16.23 22.74
C ALA A 197 27.66 -15.94 21.68
N PHE A 198 28.86 -15.53 22.10
CA PHE A 198 29.96 -15.30 21.17
C PHE A 198 30.46 -16.59 20.50
N LEU A 199 30.49 -17.70 21.22
CA LEU A 199 30.80 -19.01 20.63
C LEU A 199 29.76 -19.41 19.57
N ILE A 200 28.49 -19.11 19.80
CA ILE A 200 27.43 -19.29 18.80
C ILE A 200 27.67 -18.39 17.58
N CYS A 201 28.05 -17.13 17.77
CA CYS A 201 28.40 -16.25 16.66
C CYS A 201 29.51 -16.84 15.79
N GLU A 202 30.61 -17.30 16.41
CA GLU A 202 31.73 -17.88 15.66
C GLU A 202 31.35 -19.16 14.92
N LYS A 203 30.52 -20.03 15.52
CA LYS A 203 29.98 -21.20 14.84
C LYS A 203 29.15 -20.82 13.61
N ILE A 204 28.27 -19.82 13.72
CA ILE A 204 27.47 -19.34 12.59
C ILE A 204 28.38 -18.78 11.51
N ARG A 205 29.34 -17.93 11.89
CA ARG A 205 30.29 -17.30 10.98
C ARG A 205 31.08 -18.34 10.17
N GLU A 206 31.65 -19.33 10.85
CA GLU A 206 32.42 -20.40 10.22
C GLU A 206 31.53 -21.29 9.34
N ALA A 207 30.33 -21.65 9.80
CA ALA A 207 29.41 -22.47 9.02
C ALA A 207 29.01 -21.77 7.71
N VAL A 208 28.70 -20.47 7.76
CA VAL A 208 28.37 -19.68 6.57
C VAL A 208 29.58 -19.54 5.65
N PHE A 209 30.76 -19.22 6.18
CA PHE A 209 31.97 -19.03 5.38
C PHE A 209 32.43 -20.30 4.66
N ASN A 210 32.24 -21.47 5.29
CA ASN A 210 32.67 -22.76 4.75
C ASN A 210 31.62 -23.42 3.82
N THR A 211 30.44 -22.82 3.67
CA THR A 211 29.37 -23.35 2.82
C THR A 211 29.14 -22.45 1.60
N HIS A 212 28.45 -23.01 0.61
CA HIS A 212 28.08 -22.31 -0.60
C HIS A 212 26.72 -22.79 -1.08
N VAL A 213 26.04 -21.96 -1.85
CA VAL A 213 24.83 -22.37 -2.57
C VAL A 213 25.16 -22.57 -4.04
N ILE A 214 24.50 -23.52 -4.68
CA ILE A 214 24.61 -23.75 -6.12
C ILE A 214 23.40 -23.13 -6.80
N TYR A 215 23.63 -22.20 -7.72
CA TYR A 215 22.57 -21.57 -8.52
C TYR A 215 23.00 -21.49 -9.99
N LYS A 216 22.19 -22.07 -10.88
CA LYS A 216 22.49 -22.17 -12.32
C LYS A 216 23.88 -22.76 -12.64
N GLY A 217 24.37 -23.67 -11.79
CA GLY A 217 25.68 -24.32 -11.94
C GLY A 217 26.86 -23.56 -11.34
N GLU A 218 26.66 -22.31 -10.90
CA GLU A 218 27.67 -21.50 -10.22
C GLU A 218 27.64 -21.69 -8.71
N LYS A 219 28.81 -21.64 -8.05
CA LYS A 219 28.93 -21.66 -6.59
C LYS A 219 28.97 -20.24 -6.05
N ILE A 220 28.02 -19.91 -5.19
CA ILE A 220 27.94 -18.60 -4.54
C ILE A 220 28.38 -18.75 -3.09
N PHE A 221 29.45 -18.04 -2.74
CA PHE A 221 29.98 -17.95 -1.39
C PHE A 221 29.51 -16.66 -0.72
N SER A 222 29.34 -16.70 0.59
CA SER A 222 28.94 -15.55 1.39
C SER A 222 29.65 -15.56 2.74
N SER A 223 29.81 -14.40 3.35
CA SER A 223 30.22 -14.26 4.74
C SER A 223 29.17 -13.45 5.51
N VAL A 224 29.27 -13.49 6.84
CA VAL A 224 28.41 -12.72 7.74
C VAL A 224 29.27 -11.96 8.75
N SER A 225 28.80 -10.78 9.12
CA SER A 225 29.31 -10.01 10.25
C SER A 225 28.32 -10.14 11.40
N LEU A 226 28.80 -10.30 12.64
CA LEU A 226 27.97 -10.54 13.81
C LEU A 226 28.34 -9.62 14.99
N GLY A 227 27.35 -9.22 15.77
CA GLY A 227 27.51 -8.57 17.07
C GLY A 227 26.77 -9.36 18.15
N ALA A 228 27.38 -9.53 19.33
CA ALA A 228 26.76 -10.17 20.49
C ALA A 228 26.75 -9.26 21.72
N ALA A 229 25.59 -9.07 22.33
CA ALA A 229 25.43 -8.29 23.56
C ALA A 229 24.68 -9.08 24.63
N HIS A 230 25.09 -8.93 25.90
CA HIS A 230 24.39 -9.49 27.06
C HIS A 230 23.45 -8.45 27.66
N TYR A 231 22.24 -8.87 28.03
CA TYR A 231 21.19 -8.04 28.60
C TYR A 231 21.53 -7.51 29.99
N ARG A 232 21.41 -6.20 30.18
CA ARG A 232 21.63 -5.55 31.46
C ARG A 232 20.30 -5.24 32.14
N SER A 233 20.21 -5.48 33.45
CA SER A 233 18.95 -5.27 34.19
C SER A 233 18.50 -3.80 34.23
N ASP A 234 19.41 -2.85 34.00
CA ASP A 234 19.16 -1.41 33.96
C ASP A 234 18.73 -0.87 32.58
N GLU A 235 18.60 -1.74 31.57
CA GLU A 235 18.22 -1.34 30.22
C GLU A 235 16.88 -1.96 29.76
N ASP A 236 16.29 -1.31 28.74
CA ASP A 236 15.12 -1.79 28.04
C ASP A 236 15.48 -2.46 26.71
N GLN A 237 14.45 -2.93 25.99
CA GLN A 237 14.63 -3.56 24.68
C GLN A 237 15.40 -2.67 23.69
N ILE A 238 15.14 -1.35 23.71
CA ILE A 238 15.72 -0.39 22.77
C ILE A 238 17.22 -0.21 23.05
N GLY A 239 17.59 -0.11 24.33
CA GLY A 239 18.99 -0.07 24.76
C GLY A 239 19.77 -1.29 24.31
N LEU A 240 19.24 -2.48 24.56
CA LEU A 240 19.87 -3.75 24.17
C LEU A 240 20.06 -3.85 22.64
N LEU A 241 19.02 -3.53 21.86
CA LEU A 241 19.09 -3.51 20.39
C LEU A 241 20.13 -2.50 19.88
N SER A 242 20.19 -1.30 20.47
CA SER A 242 21.18 -0.29 20.08
C SER A 242 22.61 -0.75 20.32
N ARG A 243 22.87 -1.50 21.39
CA ARG A 243 24.23 -2.02 21.69
C ARG A 243 24.64 -3.13 20.73
N VAL A 244 23.76 -4.09 20.46
CA VAL A 244 24.09 -5.18 19.53
C VAL A 244 24.28 -4.66 18.10
N ASP A 245 23.51 -3.65 17.68
CA ASP A 245 23.69 -3.01 16.37
C ASP A 245 25.04 -2.28 16.25
N LYS A 246 25.51 -1.63 17.33
CA LYS A 246 26.84 -1.02 17.36
C LYS A 246 27.95 -2.06 17.20
N LEU A 247 27.81 -3.24 17.82
CA LEU A 247 28.78 -4.32 17.70
C LEU A 247 28.78 -4.92 16.28
N LEU A 248 27.60 -5.10 15.68
CA LEU A 248 27.49 -5.51 14.28
C LEU A 248 28.14 -4.47 13.35
N TYR A 249 27.92 -3.18 13.60
CA TYR A 249 28.56 -2.11 12.85
C TYR A 249 30.10 -2.17 12.98
N LEU A 250 30.62 -2.38 14.20
CA LEU A 250 32.06 -2.56 14.42
C LEU A 250 32.61 -3.77 13.66
N ALA A 251 31.89 -4.90 13.61
CA ALA A 251 32.29 -6.06 12.83
C ALA A 251 32.41 -5.72 11.32
N LYS A 252 31.47 -4.94 10.79
CA LYS A 252 31.49 -4.48 9.39
C LYS A 252 32.64 -3.51 9.09
N GLU A 253 32.95 -2.61 10.01
CA GLU A 253 34.07 -1.65 9.89
C GLU A 253 35.43 -2.35 10.03
N ASN A 254 35.54 -3.33 10.93
CA ASN A 254 36.78 -4.06 11.20
C ASN A 254 37.10 -5.17 10.18
N GLY A 255 36.59 -5.04 8.95
CA GLY A 255 36.94 -5.93 7.83
C GLY A 255 35.91 -7.01 7.48
N ARG A 256 34.72 -7.03 8.12
CA ARG A 256 33.66 -8.03 7.88
C ARG A 256 34.09 -9.47 8.18
N ASN A 257 33.22 -10.44 7.92
CA ASN A 257 33.46 -11.86 8.21
C ASN A 257 34.05 -12.10 9.60
N ARG A 258 33.44 -11.47 10.61
CA ARG A 258 33.91 -11.49 12.00
C ARG A 258 32.76 -11.27 12.97
N SER A 259 32.98 -11.67 14.21
CA SER A 259 32.09 -11.38 15.33
C SER A 259 32.72 -10.38 16.27
N GLU A 260 31.92 -9.45 16.79
CA GLU A 260 32.28 -8.57 17.89
C GLU A 260 31.39 -8.89 19.10
N LYS A 261 31.96 -8.90 20.30
CA LYS A 261 31.18 -8.99 21.54
C LYS A 261 31.46 -7.81 22.42
N GLU A 262 30.52 -7.54 23.32
CA GLU A 262 30.80 -6.64 24.42
C GLU A 262 31.91 -7.20 25.31
N ILE A 263 32.89 -6.35 25.63
CA ILE A 263 33.88 -6.61 26.66
C ILE A 263 33.30 -6.00 27.95
N PRO A 264 33.04 -6.80 29.01
CA PRO A 264 32.61 -6.24 30.27
C PRO A 264 33.61 -5.19 30.74
N ALA A 265 33.15 -4.05 31.22
CA ALA A 265 34.04 -3.11 31.91
C ALA A 265 34.73 -3.86 33.06
N PRO A 266 36.06 -3.72 33.24
CA PRO A 266 36.73 -4.39 34.34
C PRO A 266 36.04 -3.98 35.64
N VAL A 267 35.62 -4.98 36.42
CA VAL A 267 35.17 -4.76 37.79
C VAL A 267 36.38 -4.16 38.52
N LEU A 268 36.32 -2.87 38.82
CA LEU A 268 37.27 -2.24 39.72
C LEU A 268 37.06 -2.90 41.09
N VAL A 269 37.91 -3.87 41.41
CA VAL A 269 38.02 -4.50 42.73
C VAL A 269 38.63 -3.51 43.72
#